data_AF-A0A0V0GW18-F1
#
_entry.id   AF-A0A0V0GW18-F1
#
_cell.length_a   1.000
_cell.length_b   1.000
_cell.length_c   1.000
_cell.angle_alpha   90.00
_cell.angle_beta   90.00
_cell.angle_gamma   90.00
#
_symmetry.space_group_name_H-M   'P 1'
#
loop_
_entity.id
_entity.type
_entity.pdbx_description
1 polymer ?
#
loop_
_entity_poly.entity_id
_entity_poly.type
_entity_poly.pdbx_seq_one_letter_code
_entity_poly.pdbx_strand_id
1 'polypeptide(L)'
;MNLFNCKCKFNNFLTIHLPPPHSSLCNRRTTRFSVRFSSESTHRVKLAESLQSETLKLLEWPAVCQQLSSFTSTSMGYAAAQSARIPVGRTPDESSRLLSQTSAAVAVPRPLDFTGIEDISPIVDASVAGGILSIRELCSVKRTLAAARFLLQQLEEIDFSE
;
A
#
# COMPACT_ATOMS: atom_id res chain seq x y z
N MET A 1 23.03 -13.69 6.72
CA MET A 1 24.07 -13.04 5.88
C MET A 1 23.84 -13.36 4.42
N ASN A 2 23.23 -12.45 3.66
CA ASN A 2 23.57 -12.17 2.27
C ASN A 2 22.86 -10.88 1.83
N LEU A 3 23.67 -9.96 1.33
CA LEU A 3 23.39 -8.56 1.15
C LEU A 3 22.43 -8.31 -0.02
N PHE A 4 21.42 -7.47 0.23
CA PHE A 4 20.79 -6.65 -0.79
C PHE A 4 21.84 -5.69 -1.37
N ASN A 5 22.09 -5.77 -2.68
CA ASN A 5 22.90 -4.78 -3.40
C ASN A 5 22.07 -4.23 -4.55
N CYS A 6 21.30 -3.18 -4.27
CA CYS A 6 20.61 -2.41 -5.30
C CYS A 6 21.48 -1.20 -5.66
N LYS A 7 22.21 -1.28 -6.77
CA LYS A 7 22.91 -0.14 -7.38
C LYS A 7 22.02 0.51 -8.43
N CYS A 8 21.30 1.56 -8.05
CA CYS A 8 20.69 2.48 -9.00
C CYS A 8 21.78 3.40 -9.57
N LYS A 9 22.18 3.20 -10.83
CA LYS A 9 22.97 4.18 -11.58
C LYS A 9 22.01 5.06 -12.39
N PHE A 10 21.88 6.31 -11.96
CA PHE A 10 21.28 7.38 -12.72
C PHE A 10 22.32 7.86 -13.73
N ASN A 11 22.06 7.73 -15.03
CA ASN A 11 22.80 8.49 -16.04
C ASN A 11 21.87 8.87 -17.19
N ASN A 12 21.77 10.17 -17.36
CA ASN A 12 20.97 10.88 -18.34
C ASN A 12 21.89 11.22 -19.51
N PHE A 13 21.68 10.63 -20.69
CA PHE A 13 22.23 11.14 -21.95
C PHE A 13 21.26 10.83 -23.08
N LEU A 14 20.62 11.89 -23.58
CA LEU A 14 19.83 11.92 -24.80
C LEU A 14 20.76 11.77 -26.00
N THR A 15 20.64 10.66 -26.72
CA THR A 15 21.12 10.56 -28.11
C THR A 15 20.09 9.79 -28.93
N ILE A 16 19.34 10.52 -29.75
CA ILE A 16 18.40 9.94 -30.72
C ILE A 16 19.23 9.42 -31.90
N HIS A 17 19.41 8.11 -31.98
CA HIS A 17 19.96 7.45 -33.17
C HIS A 17 18.81 6.86 -33.99
N LEU A 18 18.64 7.37 -35.21
CA LEU A 18 17.73 6.86 -36.22
C LEU A 18 18.43 5.75 -37.03
N PRO A 19 17.88 4.52 -37.11
CA PRO A 19 18.46 3.46 -37.95
C PRO A 19 17.89 3.47 -39.40
N PRO A 20 18.66 3.00 -40.40
CA PRO A 20 18.27 2.99 -41.82
C PRO A 20 17.26 1.87 -42.17
N PRO A 21 16.56 1.98 -43.31
CA PRO A 21 15.49 1.05 -43.66
C PRO A 21 16.08 -0.19 -44.35
N HIS A 22 15.97 -1.34 -43.69
CA HIS A 22 16.18 -2.63 -44.35
C HIS A 22 14.85 -3.37 -44.41
N SER A 23 14.36 -3.53 -45.64
CA SER A 23 13.20 -4.33 -46.00
C SER A 23 13.47 -5.81 -45.75
N SER A 24 12.79 -6.39 -44.75
CA SER A 24 12.60 -7.84 -44.66
C SER A 24 11.12 -8.14 -44.45
N LEU A 25 10.53 -8.80 -45.44
CA LEU A 25 9.19 -9.37 -45.39
C LEU A 25 9.25 -10.59 -44.46
N CYS A 26 8.96 -10.37 -43.18
CA CYS A 26 8.60 -11.46 -42.26
C CYS A 26 7.15 -11.27 -41.84
N ASN A 27 6.25 -11.99 -42.52
CA ASN A 27 4.83 -12.05 -42.20
C ASN A 27 4.63 -12.82 -40.89
N ARG A 28 4.89 -12.15 -39.75
CA ARG A 28 4.51 -12.66 -38.43
C ARG A 28 3.05 -12.31 -38.24
N ARG A 29 2.15 -13.29 -38.44
CA ARG A 29 0.79 -13.20 -37.92
C ARG A 29 0.89 -13.10 -36.41
N THR A 30 0.94 -11.88 -35.89
CA THR A 30 0.60 -11.63 -34.49
C THR A 30 -0.90 -11.86 -34.40
N THR A 31 -1.29 -13.07 -34.01
CA THR A 31 -2.62 -13.31 -33.46
C THR A 31 -2.72 -12.42 -32.22
N ARG A 32 -3.33 -11.24 -32.39
CA ARG A 32 -3.86 -10.50 -31.24
C ARG A 32 -4.90 -11.40 -30.61
N PHE A 33 -4.52 -12.11 -29.55
CA PHE A 33 -5.47 -12.78 -28.69
C PHE A 33 -6.25 -11.70 -27.95
N SER A 34 -7.33 -11.22 -28.56
CA SER A 34 -8.28 -10.34 -27.91
C SER A 34 -9.12 -11.20 -26.99
N VAL A 35 -8.78 -11.24 -25.71
CA VAL A 35 -9.67 -11.75 -24.67
C VAL A 35 -10.89 -10.85 -24.65
N ARG A 36 -12.00 -11.27 -25.27
CA ARG A 36 -13.30 -10.66 -25.01
C ARG A 36 -13.67 -11.04 -23.59
N PHE A 37 -13.46 -10.13 -22.65
CA PHE A 37 -13.99 -10.27 -21.31
C PHE A 37 -15.52 -10.28 -21.43
N SER A 38 -16.14 -11.44 -21.18
CA SER A 38 -17.59 -11.60 -21.28
C SER A 38 -18.27 -10.69 -20.26
N SER A 39 -19.39 -10.06 -20.61
CA SER A 39 -20.23 -9.31 -19.66
C SER A 39 -20.63 -10.16 -18.43
N GLU A 40 -20.66 -11.48 -18.60
CA GLU A 40 -21.04 -12.44 -17.57
C GLU A 40 -20.02 -12.58 -16.44
N SER A 41 -18.71 -12.48 -16.72
CA SER A 41 -17.69 -12.50 -15.66
C SER A 41 -17.79 -11.26 -14.76
N THR A 42 -18.15 -10.11 -15.34
CA THR A 42 -18.34 -8.86 -14.59
C THR A 42 -19.54 -8.94 -13.64
N HIS A 43 -20.64 -9.58 -14.07
CA HIS A 43 -21.84 -9.73 -13.24
C HIS A 43 -21.58 -10.62 -12.01
N ARG A 44 -20.86 -11.75 -12.19
CA ARG A 44 -20.54 -12.67 -11.09
C ARG A 44 -19.64 -12.04 -10.03
N VAL A 45 -18.66 -11.23 -10.44
CA VAL A 45 -17.77 -10.50 -9.50
C VAL A 45 -18.58 -9.50 -8.68
N LYS A 46 -19.43 -8.68 -9.33
CA LYS A 46 -20.29 -7.72 -8.63
C LYS A 46 -21.24 -8.40 -7.64
N LEU A 47 -21.84 -9.53 -8.02
CA LEU A 47 -22.70 -10.29 -7.13
C LEU A 47 -21.91 -10.80 -5.91
N ALA A 48 -20.71 -11.34 -6.12
CA ALA A 48 -19.86 -11.82 -5.03
C ALA A 48 -19.47 -10.69 -4.06
N GLU A 49 -19.09 -9.51 -4.58
CA GLU A 49 -18.78 -8.32 -3.77
C GLU A 49 -20.00 -7.85 -2.97
N SER A 50 -21.19 -7.81 -3.58
CA SER A 50 -22.43 -7.45 -2.90
C SER A 50 -22.78 -8.45 -1.80
N LEU A 51 -22.72 -9.76 -2.07
CA LEU A 51 -22.96 -10.80 -1.07
C LEU A 51 -21.96 -10.72 0.08
N GLN A 52 -20.69 -10.48 -0.21
CA GLN A 52 -19.67 -10.28 0.81
C GLN A 52 -20.00 -9.07 1.69
N SER A 53 -20.41 -7.94 1.10
CA SER A 53 -20.76 -6.74 1.86
C SER A 53 -21.96 -6.95 2.78
N GLU A 54 -23.01 -7.63 2.31
CA GLU A 54 -24.19 -7.96 3.12
C GLU A 54 -23.84 -8.97 4.23
N THR A 55 -22.97 -9.94 3.93
CA THR A 55 -22.50 -10.91 4.93
C THR A 55 -21.70 -10.23 6.03
N LEU A 56 -20.78 -9.32 5.68
CA LEU A 56 -20.00 -8.57 6.67
C LEU A 56 -20.89 -7.68 7.53
N LYS A 57 -21.93 -7.08 6.95
CA LYS A 57 -22.92 -6.31 7.69
C LYS A 57 -23.70 -7.19 8.67
N LEU A 58 -24.17 -8.37 8.23
CA LEU A 58 -24.89 -9.31 9.09
C LEU A 58 -24.02 -9.86 10.23
N LEU A 59 -22.72 -10.03 9.99
CA LEU A 59 -21.74 -10.41 11.01
C LEU A 59 -21.31 -9.23 11.90
N GLU A 60 -21.93 -8.06 11.74
CA GLU A 60 -21.62 -6.84 12.51
C GLU A 60 -20.14 -6.41 12.40
N TRP A 61 -19.48 -6.74 11.29
CA TRP A 61 -18.08 -6.38 11.06
C TRP A 61 -17.80 -4.88 11.24
N PRO A 62 -18.66 -3.95 10.76
CA PRO A 62 -18.45 -2.52 11.02
C PRO A 62 -18.43 -2.15 12.51
N ALA A 63 -19.28 -2.78 13.33
CA ALA A 63 -19.32 -2.53 14.77
C ALA A 63 -18.04 -3.05 15.45
N VAL A 64 -17.55 -4.24 15.04
CA VAL A 64 -16.27 -4.78 15.50
C VAL A 64 -15.12 -3.83 15.14
N CYS A 65 -15.02 -3.37 13.89
CA CYS A 65 -13.98 -2.42 13.50
C CYS A 65 -14.08 -1.09 14.24
N GLN A 66 -15.28 -0.61 14.53
CA GLN A 66 -15.47 0.59 15.36
C GLN A 66 -14.91 0.39 16.78
N GLN A 67 -15.13 -0.76 17.40
CA GLN A 67 -14.52 -1.07 18.70
C GLN A 67 -13.00 -1.13 18.61
N LEU A 68 -12.45 -1.66 17.51
CA LEU A 68 -11.00 -1.69 17.29
C LEU A 68 -10.38 -0.30 17.12
N SER A 69 -11.16 0.71 16.69
CA SER A 69 -10.65 2.06 16.44
C SER A 69 -9.98 2.69 17.67
N SER A 70 -10.47 2.41 18.89
CA SER A 70 -9.89 2.94 20.13
C SER A 70 -8.50 2.38 20.46
N PHE A 71 -8.09 1.28 19.82
CA PHE A 71 -6.78 0.67 20.01
C PHE A 71 -5.73 1.17 19.00
N THR A 72 -6.13 2.02 18.06
CA THR A 72 -5.23 2.52 17.02
C THR A 72 -4.38 3.69 17.55
N SER A 73 -3.09 3.71 17.21
CA SER A 73 -2.16 4.75 17.66
C SER A 73 -1.97 5.90 16.65
N THR A 74 -2.65 5.85 15.51
CA THR A 74 -2.57 6.87 14.45
C THR A 74 -3.96 7.24 13.93
N SER A 75 -4.12 8.47 13.44
CA SER A 75 -5.38 8.93 12.83
C SER A 75 -5.76 8.12 11.59
N MET A 76 -4.76 7.67 10.82
CA MET A 76 -4.97 6.79 9.67
C MET A 76 -5.52 5.42 10.08
N GLY A 77 -4.93 4.81 11.12
CA GLY A 77 -5.42 3.56 11.68
C GLY A 77 -6.85 3.69 12.21
N TYR A 78 -7.10 4.78 12.94
CA TYR A 78 -8.44 5.12 13.46
C TYR A 78 -9.45 5.23 12.32
N ALA A 79 -9.15 5.99 11.27
CA ALA A 79 -10.03 6.17 10.11
C ALA A 79 -10.27 4.85 9.36
N ALA A 80 -9.24 4.01 9.20
CA ALA A 80 -9.37 2.71 8.56
C ALA A 80 -10.28 1.77 9.37
N ALA A 81 -10.13 1.72 10.69
CA ALA A 81 -10.99 0.96 11.58
C ALA A 81 -12.42 1.51 11.59
N GLN A 82 -12.59 2.82 11.72
CA GLN A 82 -13.90 3.48 11.74
C GLN A 82 -14.70 3.29 10.45
N SER A 83 -14.00 3.15 9.31
CA SER A 83 -14.61 2.89 8.00
C SER A 83 -14.71 1.40 7.63
N ALA A 84 -14.43 0.49 8.58
CA ALA A 84 -14.41 -0.96 8.38
C ALA A 84 -13.49 -1.43 7.22
N ARG A 85 -12.41 -0.68 6.96
CA ARG A 85 -11.42 -0.92 5.91
C ARG A 85 -10.19 -1.68 6.40
N ILE A 86 -10.30 -2.40 7.52
CA ILE A 86 -9.24 -3.29 7.98
C ILE A 86 -9.04 -4.41 6.93
N PRO A 87 -7.81 -4.64 6.43
CA PRO A 87 -7.57 -5.63 5.39
C PRO A 87 -7.94 -7.04 5.84
N VAL A 88 -8.68 -7.75 4.99
CA VAL A 88 -8.95 -9.19 5.11
C VAL A 88 -8.42 -9.85 3.84
N GLY A 89 -7.60 -10.90 4.00
CA GLY A 89 -6.93 -11.55 2.88
C GLY A 89 -7.94 -12.18 1.91
N ARG A 90 -7.78 -11.91 0.61
CA ARG A 90 -8.67 -12.44 -0.44
C ARG A 90 -8.18 -13.77 -0.99
N THR A 91 -6.92 -14.11 -0.74
CA THR A 91 -6.27 -15.36 -1.10
C THR A 91 -5.60 -15.98 0.13
N PRO A 92 -5.31 -17.30 0.11
CA PRO A 92 -4.55 -17.93 1.19
C PRO A 92 -3.19 -17.25 1.44
N ASP A 93 -2.50 -16.83 0.38
CA ASP A 93 -1.20 -16.16 0.48
C ASP A 93 -1.32 -14.76 1.12
N GLU A 94 -2.33 -13.98 0.72
CA GLU A 94 -2.61 -12.68 1.34
C GLU A 94 -2.95 -12.84 2.83
N SER A 95 -3.79 -13.82 3.17
CA SER A 95 -4.14 -14.12 4.57
C SER A 95 -2.92 -14.54 5.39
N SER A 96 -2.07 -15.41 4.84
CA SER A 96 -0.83 -15.84 5.49
C SER A 96 0.12 -14.66 5.73
N ARG A 97 0.24 -13.76 4.75
CA ARG A 97 1.04 -12.54 4.88
C ARG A 97 0.50 -11.61 5.97
N LEU A 98 -0.81 -11.36 6.00
CA LEU A 98 -1.44 -10.50 7.03
C LEU A 98 -1.27 -11.10 8.43
N LEU A 99 -1.48 -12.41 8.58
CA LEU A 99 -1.26 -13.11 9.86
C LEU A 99 0.20 -13.04 10.31
N SER A 100 1.15 -13.17 9.38
CA SER A 100 2.59 -13.02 9.67
C SER A 100 2.93 -11.61 10.14
N GLN A 101 2.35 -10.57 9.52
CA GLN A 101 2.51 -9.19 9.95
C GLN A 101 1.93 -8.94 11.35
N THR A 102 0.74 -9.48 11.64
CA THR A 102 0.14 -9.39 12.97
C THR A 102 0.97 -10.11 14.03
N SER A 103 1.46 -11.32 13.72
CA SER A 103 2.34 -12.09 14.61
C SER A 103 3.63 -11.32 14.92
N ALA A 104 4.26 -10.74 13.90
CA ALA A 104 5.46 -9.92 14.07
C ALA A 104 5.19 -8.67 14.93
N ALA A 105 4.05 -8.01 14.75
CA ALA A 105 3.67 -6.86 15.56
C ALA A 105 3.42 -7.22 17.03
N VAL A 106 2.84 -8.40 17.31
CA VAL A 106 2.64 -8.92 18.67
C VAL A 106 3.96 -9.32 19.34
N ALA A 107 4.94 -9.79 18.57
CA ALA A 107 6.25 -10.19 19.08
C ALA A 107 7.13 -9.00 19.52
N VAL A 108 6.75 -7.76 19.20
CA VAL A 108 7.49 -6.57 19.62
C VAL A 108 7.45 -6.46 21.17
N PRO A 109 8.60 -6.49 21.86
CA PRO A 109 8.64 -6.62 23.33
C PRO A 109 8.22 -5.35 24.09
N ARG A 110 8.12 -4.21 23.39
CA ARG A 110 7.72 -2.93 23.94
C ARG A 110 6.77 -2.20 22.98
N PRO A 111 5.86 -1.35 23.48
CA PRO A 111 5.05 -0.51 22.62
C PRO A 111 5.92 0.39 21.74
N LEU A 112 5.59 0.47 20.45
CA LEU A 112 6.19 1.44 19.53
C LEU A 112 5.54 2.81 19.70
N ASP A 113 6.34 3.87 19.65
CA ASP A 113 5.82 5.24 19.70
C ASP A 113 5.47 5.78 18.30
N PHE A 114 4.18 5.90 18.03
CA PHE A 114 3.64 6.47 16.78
C PHE A 114 3.34 7.98 16.88
N THR A 115 3.72 8.64 17.96
CA THR A 115 3.46 10.08 18.16
C THR A 115 4.08 10.91 17.03
N GLY A 116 3.29 11.84 16.49
CA GLY A 116 3.73 12.72 15.41
C GLY A 116 3.54 12.18 13.99
N ILE A 117 3.01 10.96 13.83
CA ILE A 117 2.50 10.48 12.55
C ILE A 117 1.13 11.10 12.28
N GLU A 118 1.05 11.85 11.18
CA GLU A 118 -0.17 12.47 10.69
C GLU A 118 -0.59 11.83 9.35
N ASP A 119 -1.88 11.91 9.01
CA ASP A 119 -2.33 11.55 7.66
C ASP A 119 -1.90 12.65 6.67
N ILE A 120 -0.82 12.38 5.94
CA ILE A 120 -0.28 13.29 4.91
C ILE A 120 -0.77 12.94 3.51
N SER A 121 -1.65 11.95 3.33
CA SER A 121 -2.16 11.54 2.01
C SER A 121 -2.78 12.72 1.24
N PRO A 122 -3.65 13.56 1.86
CA PRO A 122 -4.22 14.73 1.18
C PRO A 122 -3.17 15.75 0.73
N ILE A 123 -2.08 15.91 1.50
CA ILE A 123 -0.97 16.82 1.19
C ILE A 123 -0.21 16.30 -0.04
N VAL A 124 0.05 15.00 -0.08
CA VAL A 124 0.71 14.33 -1.21
C VAL A 124 -0.15 14.43 -2.46
N ASP A 125 -1.44 14.13 -2.36
CA ASP A 125 -2.38 14.19 -3.49
C ASP A 125 -2.48 15.61 -4.07
N ALA A 126 -2.58 16.63 -3.21
CA ALA A 126 -2.58 18.03 -3.62
C ALA A 126 -1.28 18.42 -4.33
N SER A 127 -0.13 17.95 -3.83
CA SER A 127 1.18 18.21 -4.44
C SER A 127 1.32 17.57 -5.82
N VAL A 128 0.88 16.32 -5.96
CA VAL A 128 0.90 15.59 -7.25
C VAL A 128 -0.01 16.27 -8.28
N ALA A 129 -1.12 16.86 -7.84
CA ALA A 129 -2.00 17.66 -8.68
C ALA A 129 -1.45 19.06 -9.05
N GLY A 130 -0.23 19.42 -8.61
CA GLY A 130 0.40 20.71 -8.88
C GLY A 130 0.00 21.82 -7.90
N GLY A 131 -0.62 21.48 -6.77
CA GLY A 131 -0.97 22.40 -5.70
C GLY A 131 0.26 22.95 -4.96
N ILE A 132 0.13 24.18 -4.45
CA ILE A 132 1.16 24.81 -3.61
C ILE A 132 0.86 24.49 -2.14
N LEU A 133 1.87 23.98 -1.43
CA LEU A 133 1.76 23.65 -0.02
C LEU A 133 2.01 24.86 0.88
N SER A 134 1.22 24.97 1.93
CA SER A 134 1.44 25.89 3.03
C SER A 134 2.60 25.44 3.92
N ILE A 135 3.16 26.37 4.69
CA ILE A 135 4.19 26.08 5.71
C ILE A 135 3.69 25.02 6.70
N ARG A 136 2.41 25.09 7.09
CA ARG A 136 1.81 24.13 8.02
C ARG A 136 1.82 22.70 7.45
N GLU A 137 1.45 22.54 6.18
CA GLU A 137 1.45 21.23 5.51
C GLU A 137 2.88 20.67 5.39
N LEU A 138 3.84 21.52 5.01
CA LEU A 138 5.27 21.13 5.00
C LEU A 138 5.77 20.71 6.39
N CYS A 139 5.33 21.40 7.45
CA CYS A 139 5.64 21.02 8.83
C CYS A 139 5.02 19.67 9.22
N SER A 140 3.78 19.38 8.81
CA SER A 140 3.14 18.07 9.04
C SER A 140 3.91 16.93 8.35
N VAL A 141 4.36 17.14 7.11
CA VAL A 141 5.23 16.19 6.40
C VAL A 141 6.54 15.98 7.15
N LYS A 142 7.21 17.07 7.58
CA LYS A 142 8.45 17.00 8.36
C LYS A 142 8.27 16.18 9.64
N ARG A 143 7.20 16.44 10.42
CA ARG A 143 6.92 15.72 11.68
C ARG A 143 6.70 14.24 11.43
N THR A 144 5.88 13.90 10.44
CA THR A 144 5.58 12.50 10.08
C THR A 144 6.84 11.75 9.64
N LEU A 145 7.70 12.36 8.82
CA LEU A 145 8.97 11.76 8.40
C LEU A 145 9.95 11.58 9.56
N ALA A 146 10.00 12.54 10.50
CA ALA A 146 10.83 12.42 11.70
C ALA A 146 10.34 11.27 12.60
N ALA A 147 9.03 11.16 12.82
CA ALA A 147 8.43 10.07 13.58
C ALA A 147 8.67 8.69 12.92
N ALA A 148 8.54 8.59 11.60
CA ALA A 148 8.83 7.36 10.87
C ALA A 148 10.30 6.92 11.00
N ARG A 149 11.25 7.87 10.96
CA ARG A 149 12.67 7.57 11.20
C ARG A 149 12.91 7.10 12.62
N PHE A 150 12.26 7.72 13.60
CA PHE A 150 12.38 7.32 15.01
C PHE A 150 11.81 5.92 15.27
N LEU A 151 10.69 5.56 14.65
CA LEU A 151 10.14 4.20 14.70
C LEU A 151 11.10 3.17 14.10
N LEU A 152 11.75 3.49 12.98
CA LEU A 152 12.75 2.59 12.39
C LEU A 152 13.91 2.33 13.37
N GLN A 153 14.40 3.38 14.05
CA GLN A 153 15.43 3.23 15.07
C GLN A 153 14.96 2.36 16.25
N GLN A 154 13.71 2.54 16.72
CA GLN A 154 13.14 1.70 17.77
C GLN A 154 13.12 0.21 17.37
N LEU A 155 12.80 -0.08 16.11
CA LEU A 155 12.78 -1.45 15.56
C LEU A 155 14.19 -2.03 15.42
N GLU A 156 15.15 -1.25 14.94
CA GLU A 156 16.55 -1.67 14.87
C GLU A 156 17.09 -2.03 16.27
N GLU A 157 16.80 -1.23 17.30
CA GLU A 157 17.18 -1.53 18.69
C GLU A 157 16.59 -2.85 19.22
N ILE A 158 15.38 -3.20 18.77
CA ILE A 158 14.72 -4.46 19.16
C ILE A 158 15.44 -5.65 18.53
N ASP A 159 15.84 -5.55 17.25
CA ASP A 159 16.56 -6.60 16.51
C ASP A 159 17.93 -6.93 17.13
N PHE A 160 18.58 -5.95 17.76
CA PHE A 160 19.87 -6.15 18.45
C PHE A 160 19.76 -6.58 19.92
N SER A 161 18.55 -6.71 20.46
CA SER A 161 18.31 -7.05 21.86
C SER A 161 18.00 -8.53 22.10
N GLU A 162 18.06 -9.38 21.06
CA GLU A 162 18.02 -10.86 21.15
C GLU A 162 19.41 -11.49 21.35
#